data_AF-A0A9W7CU55-F1
#
_entry.id   AF-A0A9W7CU55-F1
#
_cell.length_a   1.000
_cell.length_b   1.000
_cell.length_c   1.000
_cell.angle_alpha   90.00
_cell.angle_beta   90.00
_cell.angle_gamma   90.00
#
_symmetry.space_group_name_H-M   'P 1'
#
loop_
_entity.id
_entity.type
_entity.pdbx_description
1 polymer ?
#
loop_
_entity_poly.entity_id
_entity_poly.type
_entity_poly.pdbx_seq_one_letter_code
_entity_poly.pdbx_strand_id
1 'polypeptide(L)'
;MGQMVRHSNDDKQRGVSLPYSSRRRQFWAPDSSKCKSASEVQRDMYALKGITDKVRIYSLVDCNQAEVVLPAAKNAGLQVHLGIWTTNSHDYLLQEKAKLAGLIDKGLYDNNVIGLHVGSETIYRKEITANTAISYMNEIRSYIPTH
;
A
#
# COMPACT_ATOMS: atom_id res chain seq x y z
N MET A 1 -37.07 0.01 -34.23
CA MET A 1 -35.83 -0.65 -33.77
C MET A 1 -35.06 0.36 -32.93
N GLY A 2 -35.29 0.36 -31.62
CA GLY A 2 -34.67 1.32 -30.69
C GLY A 2 -33.36 0.75 -30.15
N GLN A 3 -32.25 1.42 -30.42
CA GLN A 3 -30.92 1.05 -29.95
C GLN A 3 -30.84 1.27 -28.44
N MET A 4 -30.57 0.21 -27.70
CA MET A 4 -30.30 0.25 -26.26
C MET A 4 -28.95 0.91 -26.05
N VAL A 5 -28.95 2.17 -25.60
CA VAL A 5 -27.76 2.86 -25.10
C VAL A 5 -27.32 2.14 -23.83
N ARG A 6 -26.30 1.27 -23.97
CA ARG A 6 -25.57 0.76 -22.82
C ARG A 6 -24.88 1.96 -22.17
N HIS A 7 -25.44 2.42 -21.06
CA HIS A 7 -24.75 3.34 -20.17
C HIS A 7 -23.43 2.68 -19.79
N SER A 8 -22.33 3.28 -20.22
CA SER A 8 -21.00 2.94 -19.76
C SER A 8 -20.99 3.08 -18.24
N ASN A 9 -20.69 1.99 -17.55
CA ASN A 9 -20.53 1.96 -16.10
C ASN A 9 -19.44 2.96 -15.66
N ASP A 10 -19.84 4.18 -15.33
CA ASP A 10 -19.09 5.15 -14.54
C ASP A 10 -19.06 4.79 -13.04
N ASP A 11 -19.12 3.50 -12.72
CA ASP A 11 -19.15 2.96 -11.35
C ASP A 11 -17.80 2.36 -10.89
N LYS A 12 -16.71 2.60 -11.64
CA LYS A 12 -15.36 2.06 -11.33
C LYS A 12 -14.68 2.67 -10.09
N GLN A 13 -15.36 3.51 -9.32
CA GLN A 13 -14.86 4.02 -8.02
C GLN A 13 -15.37 3.24 -6.79
N ARG A 14 -16.22 2.20 -6.95
CA ARG A 14 -16.94 1.55 -5.84
C ARG A 14 -16.46 0.16 -5.42
N GLY A 15 -15.15 -0.10 -5.40
CA GLY A 15 -14.58 -1.31 -4.81
C GLY A 15 -14.01 -1.04 -3.41
N VAL A 16 -14.46 -1.77 -2.38
CA VAL A 16 -13.86 -1.71 -1.03
C VAL A 16 -12.41 -2.17 -1.10
N SER A 17 -11.47 -1.37 -0.59
CA SER A 17 -10.08 -1.77 -0.50
C SER A 17 -9.90 -2.84 0.57
N LEU A 18 -9.36 -4.00 0.19
CA LEU A 18 -9.10 -5.09 1.13
C LEU A 18 -7.70 -4.94 1.77
N PRO A 19 -7.59 -5.05 3.10
CA PRO A 19 -6.29 -5.09 3.75
C PRO A 19 -5.52 -6.34 3.33
N TYR A 20 -4.25 -6.16 3.01
CA TYR A 20 -3.36 -7.23 2.57
C TYR A 20 -2.05 -7.20 3.37
N SER A 21 -1.51 -8.38 3.67
CA SER A 21 -0.20 -8.56 4.28
C SER A 21 0.62 -9.60 3.53
N SER A 22 1.89 -9.27 3.28
CA SER A 22 2.88 -10.20 2.76
C SER A 22 3.45 -11.15 3.83
N ARG A 23 2.95 -11.10 5.07
CA ARG A 23 3.28 -12.08 6.10
C ARG A 23 2.48 -13.38 5.88
N ARG A 24 3.10 -14.53 6.13
CA ARG A 24 2.48 -15.88 6.07
C ARG A 24 2.67 -16.72 7.33
N ARG A 25 3.53 -16.28 8.27
CA ARG A 25 3.78 -16.97 9.55
C ARG A 25 3.87 -15.97 10.71
N GLN A 26 4.11 -16.50 11.90
CA GLN A 26 4.29 -15.78 13.16
C GLN A 26 5.29 -14.62 13.01
N PHE A 27 5.02 -13.51 13.71
CA PHE A 27 5.75 -12.26 13.53
C PHE A 27 7.22 -12.32 13.97
N TRP A 28 7.56 -13.21 14.92
CA TRP A 28 8.93 -13.40 15.43
C TRP A 28 9.82 -14.27 14.55
N ALA A 29 9.27 -14.90 13.51
CA ALA A 29 10.04 -15.78 12.66
C ALA A 29 10.95 -14.99 11.70
N PRO A 30 12.08 -15.57 11.24
CA PRO A 30 12.96 -14.94 10.25
C PRO A 30 12.21 -14.61 8.96
N ASP A 31 12.60 -13.53 8.27
CA ASP A 31 11.96 -13.05 7.04
C ASP A 31 11.78 -14.13 5.97
N SER A 32 12.79 -15.00 5.79
CA SER A 32 12.74 -16.15 4.87
C SER A 32 11.55 -17.09 5.11
N SER A 33 11.07 -17.15 6.34
CA SER A 33 9.93 -17.98 6.74
C SER A 33 8.64 -17.18 6.88
N LYS A 34 8.70 -15.95 7.43
CA LYS A 34 7.51 -15.14 7.70
C LYS A 34 7.01 -14.36 6.48
N CYS A 35 7.85 -14.05 5.51
CA CYS A 35 7.47 -13.28 4.34
C CYS A 35 7.13 -14.20 3.16
N LYS A 36 6.12 -13.80 2.38
CA LYS A 36 5.76 -14.43 1.11
C LYS A 36 6.79 -14.07 0.04
N SER A 37 7.10 -15.02 -0.83
CA SER A 37 7.85 -14.78 -2.07
C SER A 37 7.03 -13.94 -3.05
N ALA A 38 7.69 -13.30 -4.03
CA ALA A 38 7.01 -12.57 -5.09
C ALA A 38 5.97 -13.44 -5.84
N SER A 39 6.26 -14.73 -6.05
CA SER A 39 5.33 -15.67 -6.68
C SER A 39 4.06 -15.92 -5.85
N GLU A 40 4.20 -15.99 -4.52
CA GLU A 40 3.06 -16.14 -3.61
C GLU A 40 2.20 -14.87 -3.63
N VAL A 41 2.84 -13.70 -3.53
CA VAL A 41 2.14 -12.41 -3.63
C VAL A 41 1.41 -12.27 -4.97
N GLN A 42 2.01 -12.68 -6.09
CA GLN A 42 1.35 -12.65 -7.40
C GLN A 42 0.10 -13.53 -7.46
N ARG A 43 0.15 -14.74 -6.88
CA ARG A 43 -1.02 -15.63 -6.79
C ARG A 43 -2.12 -15.00 -5.93
N ASP A 44 -1.74 -14.39 -4.81
CA ASP A 44 -2.69 -13.71 -3.93
C ASP A 44 -3.37 -12.54 -4.66
N MET A 45 -2.63 -11.73 -5.41
CA MET A 45 -3.21 -10.62 -6.18
C MET A 45 -4.19 -11.09 -7.26
N TYR A 46 -3.90 -12.21 -7.95
CA TYR A 46 -4.87 -12.79 -8.89
C TYR A 46 -6.13 -13.32 -8.20
N ALA A 47 -5.98 -13.94 -7.02
CA ALA A 47 -7.14 -14.39 -6.24
C ALA A 47 -7.99 -13.21 -5.75
N LEU A 48 -7.34 -12.15 -5.25
CA LEU A 48 -8.02 -10.93 -4.77
C LEU A 48 -8.73 -10.18 -5.88
N LYS A 49 -8.24 -10.24 -7.12
CA LYS A 49 -8.91 -9.62 -8.27
C LYS A 49 -10.32 -10.16 -8.52
N GLY A 50 -10.61 -11.39 -8.11
CA GLY A 50 -11.97 -11.95 -8.15
C GLY A 50 -12.93 -11.33 -7.12
N ILE A 51 -12.43 -10.51 -6.19
CA ILE A 51 -13.19 -10.01 -5.03
C ILE A 51 -13.18 -8.48 -4.96
N THR A 52 -12.05 -7.84 -5.30
CA THR A 52 -11.88 -6.38 -5.24
C THR A 52 -11.02 -5.87 -6.40
N ASP A 53 -11.08 -4.56 -6.64
CA ASP A 53 -10.19 -3.84 -7.52
C ASP A 53 -9.03 -3.15 -6.78
N LYS A 54 -9.05 -3.16 -5.44
CA LYS A 54 -8.15 -2.34 -4.62
C LYS A 54 -7.64 -3.13 -3.42
N VAL A 55 -6.34 -3.05 -3.17
CA VAL A 55 -5.72 -3.61 -1.96
C VAL A 55 -5.05 -2.50 -1.15
N ARG A 56 -4.93 -2.71 0.16
CA ARG A 56 -4.22 -1.80 1.07
C ARG A 56 -3.12 -2.55 1.80
N ILE A 57 -1.91 -2.04 1.75
CA ILE A 57 -0.81 -2.45 2.63
C ILE A 57 -0.58 -1.40 3.71
N TYR A 58 0.07 -1.78 4.81
CA TYR A 58 0.21 -0.92 6.00
C TYR A 58 1.62 -0.35 6.23
N SER A 59 2.62 -0.96 5.60
CA SER A 59 4.03 -0.59 5.66
C SER A 59 4.66 -0.84 4.29
N LEU A 60 5.68 -0.07 3.91
CA LEU A 60 6.46 -0.37 2.70
C LEU A 60 7.61 -1.34 3.02
N VAL A 61 8.19 -1.22 4.21
CA VAL A 61 9.39 -1.98 4.63
C VAL A 61 9.08 -3.37 5.15
N ASP A 62 7.97 -3.57 5.85
CA ASP A 62 7.64 -4.87 6.45
C ASP A 62 7.49 -5.95 5.37
N CYS A 63 8.31 -7.00 5.47
CA CYS A 63 8.45 -8.05 4.46
C CYS A 63 8.76 -7.54 3.04
N ASN A 64 9.41 -6.39 2.90
CA ASN A 64 9.65 -5.71 1.63
C ASN A 64 8.36 -5.57 0.78
N GLN A 65 7.20 -5.46 1.44
CA GLN A 65 5.93 -5.77 0.80
C GLN A 65 5.60 -4.84 -0.37
N ALA A 66 5.94 -3.55 -0.30
CA ALA A 66 5.63 -2.63 -1.38
C ALA A 66 6.34 -2.98 -2.69
N GLU A 67 7.60 -3.43 -2.62
CA GLU A 67 8.37 -3.79 -3.81
C GLU A 67 7.86 -5.06 -4.50
N VAL A 68 7.21 -5.96 -3.75
CA VAL A 68 6.62 -7.18 -4.32
C VAL A 68 5.13 -7.02 -4.66
N VAL A 69 4.39 -6.21 -3.91
CA VAL A 69 2.94 -6.00 -4.10
C VAL A 69 2.65 -5.09 -5.29
N LEU A 70 3.40 -4.00 -5.48
CA LEU A 70 3.15 -3.06 -6.57
C LEU A 70 3.19 -3.72 -7.97
N PRO A 71 4.23 -4.48 -8.36
CA PRO A 71 4.23 -5.16 -9.64
C PRO A 71 3.16 -6.27 -9.70
N ALA A 72 2.95 -7.01 -8.60
CA ALA A 72 1.96 -8.08 -8.56
C ALA A 72 0.52 -7.57 -8.75
N ALA A 73 0.19 -6.47 -8.09
CA ALA A 73 -1.11 -5.80 -8.20
C ALA A 73 -1.30 -5.25 -9.61
N LYS A 74 -0.28 -4.60 -10.19
CA LYS A 74 -0.30 -4.12 -11.58
C LYS A 74 -0.60 -5.26 -12.56
N ASN A 75 0.10 -6.38 -12.44
CA ASN A 75 -0.09 -7.57 -13.27
C ASN A 75 -1.50 -8.18 -13.12
N ALA A 76 -2.12 -8.04 -11.95
CA ALA A 76 -3.49 -8.49 -11.68
C ALA A 76 -4.56 -7.45 -12.06
N GLY A 77 -4.18 -6.24 -12.51
CA GLY A 77 -5.13 -5.16 -12.76
C GLY A 77 -5.78 -4.60 -11.48
N LEU A 78 -5.06 -4.64 -10.36
CA LEU A 78 -5.44 -4.07 -9.07
C LEU A 78 -4.77 -2.71 -8.85
N GLN A 79 -5.46 -1.86 -8.09
CA GLN A 79 -4.91 -0.62 -7.55
C GLN A 79 -4.47 -0.81 -6.09
N VAL A 80 -3.55 0.02 -5.60
CA VAL A 80 -2.93 -0.12 -4.28
C VAL A 80 -3.04 1.17 -3.48
N HIS A 81 -3.55 1.07 -2.25
CA HIS A 81 -3.30 2.05 -1.20
C HIS A 81 -2.05 1.65 -0.43
N LEU A 82 -1.07 2.55 -0.41
CA LEU A 82 0.18 2.35 0.33
C LEU A 82 0.03 2.86 1.77
N GLY A 83 0.49 2.08 2.73
CA GLY A 83 0.62 2.49 4.12
C GLY A 83 2.07 2.86 4.42
N ILE A 84 2.27 4.00 5.05
CA ILE A 84 3.52 4.40 5.69
C ILE A 84 3.34 4.13 7.18
N TRP A 85 3.99 3.09 7.70
CA TRP A 85 3.88 2.77 9.12
C TRP A 85 4.64 3.81 9.95
N THR A 86 4.00 4.31 10.99
CA THR A 86 4.62 5.28 11.90
C THR A 86 4.63 4.72 13.31
N THR A 87 5.62 5.17 14.09
CA THR A 87 5.77 4.84 15.51
C THR A 87 6.13 6.14 16.25
N ASN A 88 6.45 6.05 17.55
CA ASN A 88 7.08 7.16 18.27
C ASN A 88 8.52 7.46 17.84
N SER A 89 9.17 6.53 17.13
CA SER A 89 10.49 6.72 16.55
C SER A 89 10.38 7.36 15.17
N HIS A 90 10.98 8.54 15.02
CA HIS A 90 11.12 9.21 13.73
C HIS A 90 12.02 8.43 12.76
N ASP A 91 13.00 7.68 13.27
CA ASP A 91 13.88 6.85 12.44
C ASP A 91 13.10 5.80 11.65
N TYR A 92 12.01 5.27 12.22
CA TYR A 92 11.14 4.34 11.50
C TYR A 92 10.41 5.03 10.33
N LEU A 93 9.98 6.28 10.50
CA LEU A 93 9.42 7.08 9.39
C LEU A 93 10.47 7.27 8.29
N LEU A 94 11.72 7.56 8.66
CA LEU A 94 12.81 7.74 7.70
C LEU A 94 13.09 6.47 6.90
N GLN A 95 12.98 5.28 7.51
CA GLN A 95 13.09 4.00 6.79
C GLN A 95 11.96 3.81 5.77
N GLU A 96 10.71 4.09 6.16
CA GLU A 96 9.57 4.03 5.24
C GLU A 96 9.68 5.06 4.11
N LYS A 97 10.11 6.28 4.42
CA LYS A 97 10.35 7.34 3.43
C LYS A 97 11.47 6.98 2.46
N ALA A 98 12.58 6.42 2.95
CA ALA A 98 13.66 5.92 2.10
C ALA A 98 13.19 4.77 1.21
N LYS A 99 12.28 3.92 1.70
CA LYS A 99 11.67 2.88 0.88
C LYS A 99 10.78 3.47 -0.21
N LEU A 100 9.96 4.47 0.11
CA LEU A 100 9.14 5.20 -0.85
C LEU A 100 10.01 5.82 -1.96
N ALA A 101 11.11 6.47 -1.59
CA ALA A 101 12.10 7.01 -2.53
C ALA A 101 12.59 5.95 -3.52
N GLY A 102 13.06 4.81 -3.00
CA GLY A 102 13.54 3.72 -3.84
C GLY A 102 12.46 3.11 -4.76
N LEU A 103 11.18 3.16 -4.37
CA LEU A 103 10.08 2.73 -5.25
C LEU A 103 9.81 3.74 -6.37
N ILE A 104 9.91 5.03 -6.09
CA ILE A 104 9.79 6.11 -7.08
C ILE A 104 10.93 6.02 -8.09
N ASP A 105 12.18 5.91 -7.61
CA ASP A 105 13.37 5.81 -8.48
C ASP A 105 13.33 4.57 -9.40
N LYS A 106 12.74 3.47 -8.92
CA LYS A 106 12.53 2.24 -9.70
C LYS A 106 11.33 2.31 -10.65
N GLY A 107 10.54 3.38 -10.63
CA GLY A 107 9.31 3.50 -11.43
C GLY A 107 8.19 2.54 -10.98
N LEU A 108 8.24 2.06 -9.73
CA LEU A 108 7.19 1.20 -9.16
C LEU A 108 6.04 2.00 -8.55
N TYR A 109 6.28 3.26 -8.20
CA TYR A 109 5.24 4.22 -7.83
C TYR A 109 4.66 4.84 -9.11
N ASP A 110 3.54 4.31 -9.59
CA ASP A 110 2.86 4.77 -10.80
C ASP A 110 1.34 4.91 -10.59
N ASN A 111 0.57 5.02 -11.69
CA ASN A 111 -0.87 5.21 -11.69
C ASN A 111 -1.67 4.08 -11.01
N ASN A 112 -1.05 2.93 -10.70
CA ASN A 112 -1.68 1.89 -9.89
C ASN A 112 -1.73 2.24 -8.39
N VAL A 113 -0.94 3.21 -7.93
CA VAL A 113 -0.98 3.74 -6.55
C VAL A 113 -2.03 4.84 -6.47
N ILE A 114 -3.06 4.62 -5.66
CA ILE A 114 -4.23 5.52 -5.58
C ILE A 114 -4.32 6.32 -4.28
N GLY A 115 -3.34 6.17 -3.39
CA GLY A 115 -3.23 7.01 -2.21
C GLY A 115 -2.28 6.43 -1.17
N LEU A 116 -1.79 7.31 -0.30
CA LEU A 116 -0.96 6.94 0.84
C LEU A 116 -1.69 7.21 2.16
N HIS A 117 -1.51 6.31 3.11
CA HIS A 117 -2.00 6.42 4.48
C HIS A 117 -0.79 6.55 5.39
N VAL A 118 -0.58 7.73 5.98
CA VAL A 118 0.57 7.97 6.86
C VAL A 118 0.17 7.73 8.31
N GLY A 119 0.59 6.59 8.84
CA GLY A 119 0.27 6.10 10.17
C GLY A 119 -0.96 5.21 10.23
N SER A 120 -1.00 4.41 11.30
CA SER A 120 -2.13 3.56 11.66
C SER A 120 -2.25 3.59 13.17
N GLU A 121 -3.27 4.28 13.69
CA GLU A 121 -3.66 4.30 15.12
C GLU A 121 -2.60 4.78 16.12
N THR A 122 -1.51 5.42 15.71
CA THR A 122 -0.42 5.84 16.61
C THR A 122 -0.85 6.86 17.66
N ILE A 123 -1.80 7.74 17.33
CA ILE A 123 -2.43 8.66 18.29
C ILE A 123 -3.29 7.88 19.30
N TYR A 124 -4.10 6.93 18.81
CA TYR A 124 -4.96 6.10 19.66
C TYR A 124 -4.13 5.26 20.63
N ARG A 125 -3.00 4.70 20.17
CA ARG A 125 -2.04 3.96 20.99
C ARG A 125 -1.20 4.84 21.94
N LYS A 126 -1.40 6.16 21.91
CA LYS A 126 -0.64 7.15 22.72
C LYS A 126 0.86 7.12 22.48
N GLU A 127 1.29 6.68 21.29
CA GLU A 127 2.70 6.67 20.90
C GLU A 127 3.17 8.07 20.47
N ILE A 128 2.29 8.81 19.78
CA ILE A 128 2.57 10.16 19.29
C ILE A 128 1.40 11.11 19.51
N THR A 129 1.68 12.41 19.48
CA THR A 129 0.65 13.46 19.50
C THR A 129 0.04 13.67 18.12
N ALA A 130 -1.13 14.34 18.06
CA ALA A 130 -1.72 14.77 16.79
C ALA A 130 -0.77 15.69 16.00
N ASN A 131 -0.05 16.58 16.67
CA ASN A 131 0.93 17.46 16.03
C ASN A 131 2.07 16.67 15.37
N THR A 132 2.58 15.64 16.06
CA THR A 132 3.60 14.73 15.51
C THR A 132 3.06 13.96 14.30
N ALA A 133 1.83 13.46 14.36
CA ALA A 133 1.20 12.76 13.23
C ALA A 133 1.04 13.69 12.00
N ILE A 134 0.61 14.94 12.21
CA ILE A 134 0.51 15.96 11.16
C ILE A 134 1.90 16.26 10.57
N SER A 135 2.92 16.38 11.42
CA SER A 135 4.31 16.59 10.98
C SER A 135 4.77 15.45 10.06
N TYR A 136 4.55 14.20 10.45
CA TYR A 136 4.92 13.03 9.64
C TYR A 136 4.17 12.97 8.31
N MET A 137 2.86 13.26 8.32
CA MET A 137 2.06 13.36 7.10
C MET A 137 2.60 14.44 6.16
N ASN A 138 2.90 15.63 6.67
CA ASN A 138 3.41 16.74 5.88
C ASN A 138 4.79 16.43 5.29
N GLU A 139 5.66 15.76 6.06
CA GLU A 139 6.96 15.35 5.56
C GLU A 139 6.84 14.36 4.39
N ILE A 140 6.02 13.32 4.51
CA ILE A 140 5.79 12.38 3.40
C ILE A 140 5.15 13.11 2.21
N ARG A 141 4.16 13.96 2.46
CA ARG A 141 3.49 14.74 1.40
C ARG A 141 4.47 15.62 0.63
N SER A 142 5.41 16.27 1.31
CA SER A 142 6.43 17.12 0.68
C SER A 142 7.40 16.34 -0.23
N TYR A 143 7.47 15.02 -0.05
CA TYR A 143 8.38 14.15 -0.79
C TYR A 143 7.74 13.50 -2.02
N ILE A 144 6.41 13.40 -2.05
CA ILE A 144 5.69 12.83 -3.19
C ILE A 144 5.70 13.87 -4.32
N PRO A 145 6.17 13.52 -5.53
CA PRO A 145 6.11 14.42 -6.68
C PRO A 145 4.67 14.82 -6.95
N THR A 146 4.42 16.13 -7.08
CA THR A 146 3.15 16.62 -7.62
C THR A 146 3.14 16.36 -9.11
N HIS A 147 2.32 15.41 -9.56
CA HIS A 147 1.96 15.25 -10.96
C HIS A 147 1.01 16.35 -11.41
#